data_AF-A0A955DTW6-F1
#
_entry.id   AF-A0A955DTW6-F1
#
_cell.length_a   1.000
_cell.length_b   1.000
_cell.length_c   1.000
_cell.angle_alpha   90.00
_cell.angle_beta   90.00
_cell.angle_gamma   90.00
#
_symmetry.space_group_name_H-M   'P 1'
#
loop_
_entity.id
_entity.type
_entity.pdbx_description
1 polymer ?
#
loop_
_entity_poly.entity_id
_entity_poly.type
_entity_poly.pdbx_seq_one_letter_code
_entity_poly.pdbx_strand_id
1 'polypeptide(L)'
;DATRARQAILALLGLPATHEVVFEGTTFQPPFPPEDGTEARLIRCNTEIAVERASYEVAEQSLRLEVRRQYPDLSIGAGYGRESGEDRLLLGLSIPVPLWNRNQGPIAEAEAARERARVSVETTFERLWARCAALTTMLEILGEQRAAYERDLLPMLDEQAADVERIASLGVVDVMVLLETVTRRSEALERVVEMRLDETRTRIELVELLGPDLDEDDHAMSSSVEGDVR
;
A
#
# COMPACT_ATOMS: atom_id res chain seq x y z
N ASP A 1 7.32 18.22 -18.11
CA ASP A 1 8.58 18.01 -18.87
C ASP A 1 8.64 16.56 -19.35
N ALA A 2 8.34 16.30 -20.63
CA ALA A 2 8.05 14.95 -21.14
C ALA A 2 9.28 14.02 -21.11
N THR A 3 10.47 14.55 -21.39
CA THR A 3 11.72 13.78 -21.36
C THR A 3 12.03 13.25 -19.96
N ARG A 4 11.76 14.05 -18.93
CA ARG A 4 11.95 13.65 -17.52
C ARG A 4 10.97 12.54 -17.12
N ALA A 5 9.71 12.66 -17.50
CA ALA A 5 8.70 11.63 -17.24
C ALA A 5 9.07 10.30 -17.92
N ARG A 6 9.50 10.35 -19.19
CA ARG A 6 10.01 9.18 -19.92
C ARG A 6 11.18 8.52 -19.21
N GLN A 7 12.17 9.29 -18.78
CA GLN A 7 13.33 8.75 -18.07
C GLN A 7 12.93 8.10 -16.74
N ALA A 8 11.98 8.68 -16.01
CA ALA A 8 11.47 8.09 -14.78
C ALA A 8 10.76 6.75 -15.01
N ILE A 9 9.95 6.64 -16.07
CA ILE A 9 9.27 5.38 -16.43
C ILE A 9 10.29 4.31 -16.84
N LEU A 10 11.27 4.65 -17.69
CA LEU A 10 12.32 3.69 -18.07
C LEU A 10 13.11 3.21 -16.86
N ALA A 11 13.42 4.09 -15.91
CA ALA A 11 14.09 3.72 -14.67
C ALA A 11 13.23 2.77 -13.82
N LEU A 12 11.92 3.02 -13.71
CA LEU A 12 10.97 2.13 -13.02
C LEU A 12 10.89 0.74 -13.67
N LEU A 13 10.99 0.68 -15.00
CA LEU A 13 11.01 -0.58 -15.76
C LEU A 13 12.38 -1.27 -15.79
N GLY A 14 13.42 -0.67 -15.20
CA GLY A 14 14.79 -1.19 -15.26
C GLY A 14 15.44 -1.10 -16.65
N LEU A 15 14.90 -0.27 -17.54
CA LEU A 15 15.39 -0.08 -18.90
C LEU A 15 16.39 1.08 -18.99
N PRO A 16 17.40 1.00 -19.87
CA PRO A 16 18.34 2.09 -20.08
C PRO A 16 17.64 3.31 -20.71
N ALA A 17 18.13 4.52 -20.43
CA ALA A 17 17.52 5.77 -20.90
C ALA A 17 17.39 5.88 -22.43
N THR A 18 18.22 5.16 -23.17
CA THR A 18 18.25 5.10 -24.64
C THR A 18 17.32 4.05 -25.23
N HIS A 19 16.68 3.19 -24.44
CA HIS A 19 15.77 2.17 -24.95
C HIS A 19 14.58 2.84 -25.64
N GLU A 20 14.28 2.45 -26.88
CA GLU A 20 13.12 2.98 -27.61
C GLU A 20 11.84 2.32 -27.09
N VAL A 21 10.93 3.14 -26.55
CA VAL A 21 9.61 2.73 -26.09
C VAL A 21 8.62 3.71 -26.69
N VAL A 22 7.58 3.17 -27.32
CA VAL A 22 6.45 3.96 -27.83
C VAL A 22 5.40 4.02 -26.73
N PHE A 23 5.09 5.22 -26.26
CA PHE A 23 4.00 5.43 -25.31
C PHE A 23 2.73 5.73 -26.11
N GLU A 24 1.74 4.84 -26.01
CA GLU A 24 0.42 5.08 -26.56
C GLU A 24 -0.43 5.87 -25.56
N GLY A 25 -1.10 6.92 -26.04
CA GLY A 25 -2.06 7.67 -25.24
C GLY A 25 -3.30 6.84 -25.00
N THR A 26 -3.35 6.12 -23.88
CA THR A 26 -4.51 5.33 -23.48
C THR A 26 -5.27 5.99 -22.33
N THR A 27 -6.59 5.82 -22.33
CA THR A 27 -7.44 6.15 -21.18
C THR A 27 -7.36 5.00 -20.20
N PHE A 28 -6.22 4.86 -19.51
CA PHE A 28 -6.07 3.82 -18.50
C PHE A 28 -6.97 4.12 -17.32
N GLN A 29 -7.92 3.23 -17.05
CA GLN A 29 -8.77 3.28 -15.88
C GLN A 29 -8.45 2.05 -15.03
N PRO A 30 -7.72 2.20 -13.91
CA PRO A 30 -7.40 1.09 -13.04
C PRO A 30 -8.70 0.34 -12.65
N PRO A 31 -8.69 -1.01 -12.67
CA PRO A 31 -9.82 -1.77 -12.17
C PRO A 31 -10.09 -1.36 -10.72
N PHE A 32 -11.35 -1.06 -10.42
CA PHE A 32 -11.77 -0.66 -9.09
C PHE A 32 -12.46 -1.85 -8.42
N PRO A 33 -12.04 -2.27 -7.22
CA PRO A 33 -12.74 -3.31 -6.50
C PRO A 33 -14.16 -2.81 -6.16
N PRO A 34 -15.18 -3.69 -6.19
CA PRO A 34 -16.53 -3.32 -5.75
C PRO A 34 -16.51 -2.79 -4.30
N GLU A 35 -17.38 -1.83 -3.98
CA GLU A 35 -17.47 -1.21 -2.65
C GLU A 35 -17.69 -2.25 -1.54
N ASP A 36 -18.41 -3.32 -1.87
CA ASP A 36 -18.67 -4.46 -0.99
C ASP A 36 -17.36 -5.17 -0.60
N GLY A 37 -17.02 -5.10 0.69
CA GLY A 37 -15.84 -5.77 1.25
C GLY A 37 -14.56 -4.95 1.24
N THR A 38 -14.62 -3.63 0.98
CA THR A 38 -13.47 -2.71 1.03
C THR A 38 -12.69 -2.80 2.35
N GLU A 39 -13.40 -2.82 3.49
CA GLU A 39 -12.78 -2.95 4.82
C GLU A 39 -12.06 -4.28 4.98
N ALA A 40 -12.71 -5.39 4.61
CA ALA A 40 -12.13 -6.73 4.69
C ALA A 40 -10.91 -6.87 3.76
N ARG A 41 -10.94 -6.24 2.58
CA ARG A 41 -9.82 -6.19 1.64
C ARG A 41 -8.67 -5.36 2.22
N LEU A 42 -8.94 -4.19 2.79
CA LEU A 42 -7.95 -3.36 3.47
C LEU A 42 -7.23 -4.16 4.58
N ILE A 43 -7.97 -4.83 5.46
CA ILE A 43 -7.39 -5.64 6.54
C ILE A 43 -6.54 -6.81 6.02
N ARG A 44 -6.95 -7.42 4.90
CA ARG A 44 -6.31 -8.61 4.34
C ARG A 44 -5.07 -8.29 3.50
N CYS A 45 -5.16 -7.28 2.63
CA CYS A 45 -4.20 -7.04 1.56
C CYS A 45 -3.27 -5.84 1.81
N ASN A 46 -3.60 -4.94 2.74
CA ASN A 46 -2.75 -3.79 3.01
C ASN A 46 -1.45 -4.21 3.72
N THR A 47 -0.33 -3.80 3.15
CA THR A 47 1.02 -4.16 3.62
C THR A 47 1.39 -3.46 4.94
N GLU A 48 0.93 -2.23 5.15
CA GLU A 48 1.20 -1.48 6.38
C GLU A 48 0.51 -2.12 7.59
N ILE A 49 -0.77 -2.52 7.44
CA ILE A 49 -1.49 -3.29 8.45
C ILE A 49 -0.80 -4.64 8.70
N ALA A 50 -0.33 -5.32 7.65
CA ALA A 50 0.38 -6.59 7.79
C ALA A 50 1.67 -6.44 8.62
N VAL A 51 2.44 -5.35 8.42
CA VAL A 51 3.66 -5.05 9.19
C VAL A 51 3.34 -4.76 10.65
N GLU A 52 2.30 -3.96 10.94
CA GLU A 52 1.88 -3.66 12.30
C GLU A 52 1.37 -4.91 13.03
N ARG A 53 0.61 -5.77 12.33
CA ARG A 53 0.15 -7.06 12.88
C ARG A 53 1.32 -7.98 13.19
N ALA A 54 2.30 -8.10 12.31
CA ALA A 54 3.52 -8.87 12.56
C ALA A 54 4.29 -8.33 13.78
N SER A 55 4.36 -7.00 13.93
CA SER A 55 4.99 -6.36 15.09
C SER A 55 4.27 -6.67 16.40
N TYR A 56 2.93 -6.68 16.38
CA TYR A 56 2.11 -7.13 17.50
C TYR A 56 2.34 -8.61 17.83
N GLU A 57 2.41 -9.49 16.83
CA GLU A 57 2.69 -10.92 17.03
C GLU A 57 4.06 -11.15 17.68
N VAL A 58 5.09 -10.40 17.28
CA VAL A 58 6.42 -10.42 17.91
C VAL A 58 6.35 -9.98 19.37
N ALA A 59 5.60 -8.92 19.67
CA ALA A 59 5.43 -8.44 21.05
C ALA A 59 4.68 -9.48 21.92
N GLU A 60 3.66 -10.13 21.36
CA GLU A 60 2.91 -11.22 22.01
C GLU A 60 3.81 -12.43 22.31
N GLN A 61 4.66 -12.85 21.37
CA GLN A 61 5.61 -13.95 21.63
C GLN A 61 6.67 -13.55 22.67
N SER A 62 7.10 -12.29 22.67
CA SER A 62 8.05 -11.76 23.66
C SER A 62 7.45 -11.79 25.06
N LEU A 63 6.18 -11.38 25.22
CA LEU A 63 5.46 -11.49 26.49
C LEU A 63 5.36 -12.96 26.94
N ARG A 64 5.03 -13.89 26.04
CA ARG A 64 4.97 -15.32 26.36
C ARG A 64 6.32 -15.86 26.83
N LEU A 65 7.43 -15.40 26.26
CA LEU A 65 8.78 -15.75 26.71
C LEU A 65 9.04 -15.26 28.13
N GLU A 66 8.73 -14.00 28.44
CA GLU A 66 8.93 -13.45 29.79
C GLU A 66 8.03 -14.12 30.83
N VAL A 67 6.80 -14.49 30.46
CA VAL A 67 5.90 -15.29 31.32
C VAL A 67 6.45 -16.70 31.55
N ARG A 68 7.07 -17.33 30.55
CA ARG A 68 7.70 -18.65 30.72
C ARG A 68 8.92 -18.60 31.64
N ARG A 69 9.70 -17.51 31.60
CA ARG A 69 10.84 -17.30 32.50
C ARG A 69 10.46 -17.19 33.98
N GLN A 70 9.17 -17.10 34.32
CA GLN A 70 8.72 -17.30 35.71
C GLN A 70 8.99 -18.71 36.23
N TYR A 71 9.04 -19.70 35.33
CA TYR A 71 9.29 -21.09 35.65
C TYR A 71 10.78 -21.39 35.46
N PRO A 72 11.47 -21.90 36.50
CA PRO A 72 12.89 -22.18 36.41
C PRO A 72 13.19 -23.37 35.50
N ASP A 73 14.32 -23.29 34.80
CA ASP A 73 14.78 -24.37 33.94
C ASP A 73 15.26 -25.57 34.77
N LEU A 74 14.82 -26.77 34.38
CA LEU A 74 15.29 -28.02 34.97
C LEU A 74 16.70 -28.32 34.47
N SER A 75 17.69 -28.31 35.37
CA SER A 75 19.07 -28.67 35.03
C SER A 75 19.36 -30.12 35.43
N ILE A 76 19.72 -30.95 34.45
CA ILE A 76 20.17 -32.33 34.67
C ILE A 76 21.67 -32.37 34.39
N GLY A 77 22.47 -32.74 35.39
CA GLY A 77 23.91 -32.87 35.28
C GLY A 77 24.36 -34.30 35.54
N ALA A 78 25.23 -34.82 34.67
CA ALA A 78 25.95 -36.07 34.91
C ALA A 78 27.42 -35.76 35.15
N GLY A 79 28.00 -36.30 36.22
CA GLY A 79 29.41 -36.17 36.57
C GLY A 79 30.04 -37.55 36.69
N TYR A 80 31.32 -37.66 36.32
CA TYR A 80 32.11 -38.86 36.56
C TYR A 80 33.39 -38.44 37.28
N GLY A 81 33.69 -39.09 38.40
CA GLY A 81 34.82 -38.75 39.25
C GLY A 81 35.38 -40.00 39.93
N ARG A 82 36.68 -39.97 40.24
CA ARG A 82 37.37 -41.03 40.96
C ARG A 82 37.66 -40.54 42.37
N GLU A 83 37.06 -41.16 43.37
CA GLU A 83 37.22 -40.77 44.78
C GLU A 83 37.74 -41.97 45.58
N SER A 84 38.88 -41.80 46.25
CA SER A 84 39.57 -42.89 46.99
C SER A 84 39.87 -44.16 46.17
N GLY A 85 40.11 -44.03 44.87
CA GLY A 85 40.47 -45.15 43.98
C GLY A 85 39.28 -45.89 43.34
N GLU A 86 38.04 -45.50 43.65
CA GLU A 86 36.83 -46.04 43.01
C GLU A 86 36.21 -45.05 42.03
N ASP A 87 35.72 -45.58 40.91
CA ASP A 87 35.00 -44.82 39.88
C ASP A 87 33.55 -44.61 40.30
N ARG A 88 33.11 -43.35 40.33
CA ARG A 88 31.73 -43.00 40.67
C ARG A 88 31.09 -42.19 39.55
N LEU A 89 29.87 -42.60 39.20
CA LEU A 89 28.97 -41.86 38.33
C LEU A 89 27.96 -41.11 39.20
N LEU A 90 27.88 -39.80 39.04
CA LEU A 90 26.92 -38.93 39.72
C LEU A 90 25.87 -38.42 38.72
N LEU A 91 24.61 -38.49 39.11
CA LEU A 91 23.49 -37.85 38.41
C LEU A 91 22.83 -36.88 39.38
N GLY A 92 22.76 -35.61 39.01
CA GLY A 92 22.16 -34.54 39.80
C GLY A 92 21.02 -33.85 39.06
N LEU A 93 19.92 -33.60 39.76
CA LEU A 93 18.80 -32.79 39.31
C LEU A 93 18.75 -31.50 40.14
N SER A 94 18.73 -30.33 39.50
CA SER A 94 18.62 -29.04 40.19
C SER A 94 17.49 -28.19 39.60
N ILE A 95 16.64 -27.66 40.48
CA ILE A 95 15.55 -26.74 40.15
C ILE A 95 15.69 -25.50 41.02
N PRO A 96 16.16 -24.36 40.49
CA PRO A 96 16.25 -23.13 41.28
C PRO A 96 14.85 -22.56 41.51
N VAL A 97 14.35 -22.47 42.75
CA VAL A 97 13.01 -21.93 43.02
C VAL A 97 13.09 -20.44 43.37
N PRO A 98 12.58 -19.52 42.53
CA PRO A 98 12.55 -18.09 42.84
C PRO A 98 11.43 -17.81 43.86
N LEU A 99 11.78 -17.54 45.11
CA LEU A 99 10.83 -17.32 46.20
C LEU A 99 10.19 -15.91 46.21
N TRP A 100 10.84 -14.91 45.60
CA TRP A 100 10.40 -13.50 45.65
C TRP A 100 10.24 -12.81 44.28
N ASN A 101 11.08 -13.13 43.29
CA ASN A 101 11.08 -12.41 42.01
C ASN A 101 10.70 -13.35 40.84
N ARG A 102 9.39 -13.45 40.57
CA ARG A 102 8.80 -14.24 39.48
C ARG A 102 8.80 -13.47 38.16
N ASN A 103 9.93 -12.87 37.80
CA ASN A 103 10.11 -12.08 36.58
C ASN A 103 9.08 -10.93 36.36
N GLN A 104 8.53 -10.35 37.43
CA GLN A 104 7.39 -9.42 37.33
C GLN A 104 7.70 -8.12 36.58
N GLY A 105 8.93 -7.61 36.70
CA GLY A 105 9.37 -6.39 36.01
C GLY A 105 9.39 -6.56 34.48
N PRO A 106 10.20 -7.49 33.93
CA PRO A 106 10.23 -7.73 32.49
C PRO A 106 8.89 -8.14 31.89
N ILE A 107 8.02 -8.80 32.65
CA ILE A 107 6.64 -9.10 32.22
C ILE A 107 5.83 -7.82 32.07
N ALA A 108 5.87 -6.92 33.04
CA ALA A 108 5.15 -5.64 32.95
C ALA A 108 5.65 -4.80 31.77
N GLU A 109 6.95 -4.81 31.50
CA GLU A 109 7.53 -4.15 30.32
C GLU A 109 7.06 -4.78 29.01
N ALA A 110 7.04 -6.11 28.92
CA ALA A 110 6.58 -6.84 27.74
C ALA A 110 5.07 -6.68 27.51
N GLU A 111 4.27 -6.62 28.58
CA GLU A 111 2.84 -6.36 28.53
C GLU A 111 2.57 -4.94 28.00
N ALA A 112 3.29 -3.94 28.51
CA ALA A 112 3.21 -2.57 28.01
C ALA A 112 3.67 -2.48 26.54
N ALA A 113 4.67 -3.27 26.12
CA ALA A 113 5.10 -3.35 24.72
C ALA A 113 4.04 -3.96 23.80
N ARG A 114 3.41 -5.06 24.22
CA ARG A 114 2.29 -5.69 23.51
C ARG A 114 1.09 -4.74 23.39
N GLU A 115 0.79 -4.00 24.45
CA GLU A 115 -0.29 -3.02 24.45
C GLU A 115 -0.02 -1.86 23.49
N ARG A 116 1.20 -1.33 23.48
CA ARG A 116 1.62 -0.32 22.50
C ARG A 116 1.49 -0.83 21.07
N ALA A 117 1.92 -2.05 20.79
CA ALA A 117 1.78 -2.64 19.46
C ALA A 117 0.31 -2.81 19.06
N ARG A 118 -0.57 -3.19 20.00
CA ARG A 118 -2.02 -3.29 19.74
C ARG A 118 -2.61 -1.94 19.32
N VAL A 119 -2.30 -0.87 20.07
CA VAL A 119 -2.77 0.49 19.76
C VAL A 119 -2.20 0.98 18.43
N SER A 120 -0.97 0.59 18.08
CA SER A 120 -0.35 0.90 16.79
C SER A 120 -1.13 0.31 15.61
N VAL A 121 -1.54 -0.97 15.71
CA VAL A 121 -2.39 -1.64 14.71
C VAL A 121 -3.72 -0.91 14.56
N GLU A 122 -4.40 -0.62 15.67
CA GLU A 122 -5.71 0.06 15.69
C GLU A 122 -5.61 1.46 15.09
N THR A 123 -4.64 2.27 15.51
CA THR A 123 -4.42 3.63 15.00
C THR A 123 -4.09 3.62 13.51
N THR A 124 -3.30 2.64 13.06
CA THR A 124 -2.95 2.48 11.65
C THR A 124 -4.18 2.12 10.82
N PHE A 125 -4.99 1.18 11.29
CA PHE A 125 -6.24 0.83 10.64
C PHE A 125 -7.18 2.03 10.51
N GLU A 126 -7.46 2.74 11.61
CA GLU A 126 -8.36 3.90 11.61
C GLU A 126 -7.86 5.01 10.67
N ARG A 127 -6.55 5.28 10.66
CA ARG A 127 -5.94 6.25 9.75
C ARG A 127 -6.10 5.85 8.29
N LEU A 128 -5.86 4.58 7.96
CA LEU A 128 -6.00 4.06 6.59
C LEU A 128 -7.46 4.05 6.15
N TRP A 129 -8.38 3.69 7.04
CA TRP A 129 -9.82 3.70 6.77
C TRP A 129 -10.33 5.12 6.50
N ALA A 130 -9.94 6.09 7.33
CA ALA A 130 -10.27 7.50 7.10
C ALA A 130 -9.71 8.02 5.78
N ARG A 131 -8.48 7.64 5.40
CA ARG A 131 -7.89 7.99 4.10
C ARG A 131 -8.64 7.34 2.94
N CYS A 132 -9.07 6.09 3.09
CA CYS A 132 -9.87 5.38 2.09
C CYS A 132 -11.17 6.14 1.83
N ALA A 133 -11.93 6.48 2.88
CA ALA A 133 -13.16 7.25 2.77
C ALA A 133 -12.94 8.61 2.09
N ALA A 134 -11.88 9.34 2.48
CA ALA A 134 -11.55 10.63 1.87
C ALA A 134 -11.21 10.51 0.38
N LEU A 135 -10.44 9.50 -0.02
CA LEU A 135 -10.09 9.26 -1.43
C LEU A 135 -11.30 8.84 -2.26
N THR A 136 -12.21 8.03 -1.72
CA THR A 136 -13.45 7.66 -2.40
C THR A 136 -14.29 8.89 -2.70
N THR A 137 -14.56 9.73 -1.69
CA THR A 137 -15.31 10.98 -1.90
C THR A 137 -14.59 11.93 -2.85
N MET A 138 -13.26 12.04 -2.78
CA MET A 138 -12.50 12.87 -3.71
C MET A 138 -12.62 12.37 -5.14
N LEU A 139 -12.60 11.05 -5.36
CA LEU A 139 -12.74 10.44 -6.67
C LEU A 139 -14.13 10.72 -7.27
N GLU A 140 -15.18 10.63 -6.45
CA GLU A 140 -16.54 10.99 -6.85
C GLU A 140 -16.61 12.47 -7.29
N ILE A 141 -16.09 13.38 -6.47
CA ILE A 141 -16.08 14.82 -6.76
C ILE A 141 -15.32 15.13 -8.06
N LEU A 142 -14.13 14.55 -8.24
CA LEU A 142 -13.33 14.75 -9.46
C LEU A 142 -14.04 14.20 -10.70
N GLY A 143 -14.69 13.03 -10.57
CA GLY A 143 -15.48 12.43 -11.63
C GLY A 143 -16.66 13.31 -12.05
N GLU A 144 -17.42 13.84 -11.08
CA GLU A 144 -18.52 14.77 -11.33
C GLU A 144 -18.05 16.08 -11.97
N GLN A 145 -16.96 16.67 -11.46
CA GLN A 145 -16.38 17.90 -12.00
C GLN A 145 -15.93 17.73 -13.45
N ARG A 146 -15.22 16.63 -13.75
CA ARG A 146 -14.79 16.31 -15.12
C ARG A 146 -16.00 16.12 -16.02
N ALA A 147 -17.00 15.34 -15.58
CA ALA A 147 -18.20 15.08 -16.37
C ALA A 147 -18.98 16.36 -16.67
N ALA A 148 -19.11 17.28 -15.70
CA ALA A 148 -19.73 18.58 -15.92
C ALA A 148 -18.93 19.44 -16.90
N TYR A 149 -17.60 19.48 -16.78
CA TYR A 149 -16.73 20.26 -17.66
C TYR A 149 -16.77 19.77 -19.12
N GLU A 150 -16.67 18.44 -19.31
CA GLU A 150 -16.74 17.79 -20.62
C GLU A 150 -18.14 17.89 -21.26
N ARG A 151 -19.21 17.90 -20.45
CA ARG A 151 -20.59 18.01 -20.94
C ARG A 151 -21.00 19.44 -21.26
N ASP A 152 -20.64 20.40 -20.41
CA ASP A 152 -21.23 21.75 -20.45
C ASP A 152 -20.30 22.78 -21.10
N LEU A 153 -19.00 22.79 -20.74
CA LEU A 153 -18.08 23.86 -21.14
C LEU A 153 -17.30 23.53 -22.42
N LEU A 154 -16.83 22.28 -22.55
CA LEU A 154 -16.02 21.88 -23.70
C LEU A 154 -16.78 22.02 -25.04
N PRO A 155 -18.04 21.56 -25.17
CA PRO A 155 -18.78 21.70 -26.42
C PRO A 155 -19.06 23.16 -26.78
N MET A 156 -19.36 24.00 -25.77
CA MET A 156 -19.57 25.44 -25.97
C MET A 156 -18.32 26.12 -26.55
N LEU A 157 -17.13 25.77 -26.06
CA LEU A 157 -15.86 26.32 -26.55
C LEU A 157 -15.51 25.80 -27.94
N ASP A 158 -15.80 24.53 -28.24
CA ASP A 158 -15.62 23.96 -29.58
C ASP A 158 -16.55 24.63 -30.61
N GLU A 159 -17.82 24.89 -30.25
CA GLU A 159 -18.76 25.63 -31.10
C GLU A 159 -18.30 27.07 -31.35
N GLN A 160 -17.89 27.79 -30.30
CA GLN A 160 -17.35 29.15 -30.43
C GLN A 160 -16.10 29.19 -31.32
N ALA A 161 -15.21 28.21 -31.18
CA ALA A 161 -14.03 28.09 -32.04
C ALA A 161 -14.41 27.88 -33.50
N ALA A 162 -15.34 26.95 -33.78
CA ALA A 162 -15.81 26.69 -35.12
C ALA A 162 -16.49 27.91 -35.77
N ASP A 163 -17.23 28.71 -35.00
CA ASP A 163 -17.88 29.93 -35.48
C ASP A 163 -16.86 31.03 -35.82
N VAL A 164 -15.87 31.25 -34.95
CA VAL A 164 -14.82 32.25 -35.19
C VAL A 164 -13.96 31.87 -36.40
N GLU A 165 -13.58 30.59 -36.53
CA GLU A 165 -12.83 30.08 -37.69
C GLU A 165 -13.62 30.27 -39.01
N ARG A 166 -14.94 30.02 -38.98
CA ARG A 166 -15.81 30.22 -40.16
C ARG A 166 -15.85 31.68 -40.58
N ILE A 167 -16.03 32.62 -39.65
CA ILE A 167 -16.08 34.05 -39.97
C ILE A 167 -14.70 34.55 -40.43
N ALA A 168 -13.62 34.05 -39.82
CA ALA A 168 -12.27 34.40 -40.23
C ALA A 168 -11.94 33.94 -41.65
N SER A 169 -12.44 32.76 -42.07
CA SER A 169 -12.29 32.26 -43.44
C SER A 169 -12.94 33.17 -44.51
N LEU A 170 -13.89 34.02 -44.10
CA LEU A 170 -14.52 35.04 -44.95
C LEU A 170 -13.69 36.34 -45.05
N GLY A 171 -12.56 36.43 -44.34
CA GLY A 171 -11.65 37.58 -44.37
C GLY A 171 -12.04 38.74 -43.44
N VAL A 172 -12.96 38.53 -42.50
CA VAL A 172 -13.61 39.61 -41.73
C VAL A 172 -13.17 39.69 -40.24
N VAL A 173 -12.21 38.87 -39.79
CA VAL A 173 -11.85 38.78 -38.35
C VAL A 173 -10.45 39.29 -38.07
N ASP A 174 -10.31 40.01 -36.95
CA ASP A 174 -9.03 40.40 -36.36
C ASP A 174 -8.24 39.16 -35.92
N VAL A 175 -6.97 39.04 -36.34
CA VAL A 175 -6.06 37.93 -35.99
C VAL A 175 -5.99 37.71 -34.48
N MET A 176 -6.14 38.76 -33.68
CA MET A 176 -6.12 38.68 -32.23
C MET A 176 -7.28 37.86 -31.67
N VAL A 177 -8.48 38.00 -32.25
CA VAL A 177 -9.68 37.26 -31.83
C VAL A 177 -9.52 35.77 -32.12
N LEU A 178 -8.98 35.42 -33.29
CA LEU A 178 -8.64 34.04 -33.64
C LEU A 178 -7.63 33.44 -32.66
N LEU A 179 -6.56 34.17 -32.35
CA LEU A 179 -5.52 33.71 -31.43
C LEU A 179 -6.09 33.48 -30.02
N GLU A 180 -6.92 34.40 -29.54
CA GLU A 180 -7.58 34.28 -28.23
C GLU A 180 -8.48 33.03 -28.18
N THR A 181 -9.23 32.75 -29.23
CA THR A 181 -10.10 31.57 -29.33
C THR A 181 -9.31 30.26 -29.36
N VAL A 182 -8.24 30.17 -30.17
CA VAL A 182 -7.36 28.99 -30.20
C VAL A 182 -6.69 28.77 -28.85
N THR A 183 -6.24 29.85 -28.20
CA THR A 183 -5.60 29.79 -26.88
C THR A 183 -6.59 29.27 -25.83
N ARG A 184 -7.79 29.85 -25.74
CA ARG A 184 -8.84 29.39 -24.81
C ARG A 184 -9.21 27.91 -25.01
N ARG A 185 -9.28 27.47 -26.27
CA ARG A 185 -9.57 26.07 -26.59
C ARG A 185 -8.43 25.15 -26.13
N SER A 186 -7.17 25.54 -26.37
CA SER A 186 -6.00 24.79 -25.89
C SER A 186 -6.00 24.68 -24.38
N GLU A 187 -6.21 25.80 -23.67
CA GLU A 187 -6.30 25.84 -22.21
C GLU A 187 -7.42 24.93 -21.68
N ALA A 188 -8.57 24.89 -22.36
CA ALA A 188 -9.68 24.02 -21.97
C ALA A 188 -9.38 22.53 -22.19
N LEU A 189 -8.71 22.17 -23.28
CA LEU A 189 -8.27 20.79 -23.52
C LEU A 189 -7.20 20.35 -22.51
N GLU A 190 -6.26 21.24 -22.20
CA GLU A 190 -5.26 21.02 -21.14
C GLU A 190 -5.95 20.78 -19.79
N ARG A 191 -6.97 21.59 -19.45
CA ARG A 191 -7.76 21.42 -18.23
C ARG A 191 -8.40 20.03 -18.12
N VAL A 192 -8.94 19.51 -19.22
CA VAL A 192 -9.56 18.16 -19.23
C VAL A 192 -8.50 17.07 -19.00
N VAL A 193 -7.32 17.22 -19.59
CA VAL A 193 -6.19 16.29 -19.38
C VAL A 193 -5.73 16.32 -17.92
N GLU A 194 -5.63 17.50 -17.31
CA GLU A 194 -5.33 17.64 -15.88
C GLU A 194 -6.39 16.97 -15.00
N MET A 195 -7.67 17.20 -15.25
CA MET A 195 -8.76 16.57 -14.49
C MET A 195 -8.71 15.03 -14.57
N ARG A 196 -8.43 14.48 -15.76
CA ARG A 196 -8.28 13.04 -15.95
C ARG A 196 -7.04 12.49 -15.22
N LEU A 197 -5.96 13.25 -15.21
CA LEU A 197 -4.74 12.88 -14.49
C LEU A 197 -5.00 12.83 -12.98
N ASP A 198 -5.69 13.83 -12.43
CA ASP A 198 -6.02 13.89 -11.01
C ASP A 198 -6.98 12.77 -10.60
N GLU A 199 -7.99 12.47 -11.42
CA GLU A 199 -8.90 11.33 -11.22
C GLU A 199 -8.12 10.00 -11.22
N THR A 200 -7.26 9.80 -12.22
CA THR A 200 -6.47 8.56 -12.36
C THR A 200 -5.49 8.40 -11.21
N ARG A 201 -4.84 9.48 -10.78
CA ARG A 201 -3.91 9.47 -9.65
C ARG A 201 -4.63 9.11 -8.34
N THR A 202 -5.78 9.73 -8.08
CA THR A 202 -6.61 9.44 -6.90
C THR A 202 -7.06 7.98 -6.89
N ARG A 203 -7.46 7.46 -8.06
CA ARG A 203 -7.83 6.05 -8.22
C ARG A 203 -6.66 5.10 -7.97
N ILE A 204 -5.47 5.40 -8.49
CA ILE A 204 -4.26 4.60 -8.23
C ILE A 204 -3.93 4.59 -6.73
N GLU A 205 -3.98 5.75 -6.08
CA GLU A 205 -3.71 5.87 -4.65
C GLU A 205 -4.70 5.06 -3.80
N LEU A 206 -5.97 5.03 -4.20
CA LEU A 206 -7.00 4.21 -3.55
C LEU A 206 -6.76 2.71 -3.77
N VAL A 207 -6.40 2.28 -4.98
CA VAL A 207 -6.05 0.88 -5.26
C VAL A 207 -4.80 0.45 -4.48
N GLU A 208 -3.77 1.30 -4.42
CA GLU A 208 -2.54 1.08 -3.63
C GLU A 208 -2.87 0.91 -2.15
N LEU A 209 -3.74 1.78 -1.61
CA LEU A 209 -4.17 1.73 -0.21
C LEU A 209 -4.86 0.40 0.13
N LEU A 210 -5.72 -0.10 -0.76
CA LEU A 210 -6.43 -1.36 -0.53
C LEU A 210 -5.54 -2.59 -0.72
N GLY A 211 -4.35 -2.42 -1.29
CA GLY A 211 -3.39 -3.48 -1.54
C GLY A 211 -3.64 -4.25 -2.85
N PRO A 212 -2.71 -5.15 -3.21
CA PRO A 212 -2.80 -5.95 -4.44
C PRO A 212 -4.02 -6.89 -4.42
N ASP A 213 -4.56 -7.19 -5.60
CA ASP A 213 -5.52 -8.28 -5.80
C ASP A 213 -4.79 -9.61 -5.67
N LEU A 214 -4.66 -10.10 -4.43
CA LEU A 214 -4.02 -11.39 -4.14
C LEU A 214 -4.91 -12.60 -4.51
N ASP A 215 -6.15 -12.36 -4.97
CA ASP A 215 -7.14 -13.41 -5.20
C ASP A 215 -6.87 -14.23 -6.49
N GLU A 216 -5.99 -13.79 -7.41
CA GLU A 216 -5.65 -14.59 -8.63
C GLU A 216 -4.48 -15.57 -8.44
N ASP A 217 -3.55 -15.34 -7.50
CA ASP A 217 -2.27 -16.09 -7.46
C ASP A 217 -2.25 -17.28 -6.48
N ASP A 218 -3.19 -17.39 -5.55
CA ASP A 218 -3.21 -18.50 -4.58
C ASP A 218 -3.54 -19.86 -5.25
N HIS A 219 -4.22 -19.83 -6.40
CA HIS A 219 -4.45 -21.02 -7.23
C HIS A 219 -3.23 -21.41 -8.10
N ALA A 220 -2.39 -20.44 -8.48
CA ALA A 220 -1.21 -20.71 -9.31
C ALA A 220 -0.07 -21.36 -8.51
N MET A 221 0.11 -20.96 -7.25
CA MET A 221 1.17 -21.51 -6.40
C MET A 221 0.87 -22.90 -5.84
N SER A 222 -0.40 -23.24 -5.61
CA SER A 222 -0.80 -24.59 -5.16
C SER A 222 -0.60 -25.66 -6.25
N SER A 223 -0.86 -25.34 -7.52
CA SER A 223 -0.75 -26.32 -8.62
C SER A 223 0.70 -26.67 -9.02
N SER A 224 1.68 -25.83 -8.65
CA SER A 224 3.09 -26.04 -9.02
C SER A 224 3.86 -26.92 -8.04
N VAL A 225 3.34 -27.16 -6.82
CA VAL A 225 4.01 -27.98 -5.80
C VAL A 225 3.62 -29.45 -5.87
N GLU A 226 2.53 -29.80 -6.56
CA GLU A 226 2.00 -31.18 -6.62
C GLU A 226 2.48 -31.98 -7.85
N GLY A 227 3.35 -31.39 -8.69
CA GLY A 227 3.81 -31.97 -9.95
C GLY A 227 5.11 -32.78 -9.91
N ASP A 228 5.87 -32.79 -8.81
CA ASP A 228 7.23 -33.36 -8.81
C ASP A 228 7.46 -34.35 -7.65
N VAL A 229 6.60 -35.37 -7.57
CA VAL A 229 6.90 -36.63 -6.86
C VAL A 229 6.28 -37.79 -7.63
N ARG A 230 6.95 -38.26 -8.70
CA ARG A 230 6.85 -39.65 -9.18
C ARG A 230 8.14 -40.12 -9.83
#